data_AF-A0AB39JYW1-F1
#
_entry.id   AF-A0AB39JYW1-F1
#
_cell.length_a   1.000
_cell.length_b   1.000
_cell.length_c   1.000
_cell.angle_alpha   90.00
_cell.angle_beta   90.00
_cell.angle_gamma   90.00
#
_symmetry.space_group_name_H-M   'P 1'
#
loop_
_entity.id
_entity.type
_entity.pdbx_description
1 polymer ?
#
loop_
_entity_poly.entity_id
_entity_poly.type
_entity_poly.pdbx_seq_one_letter_code
_entity_poly.pdbx_strand_id
1 'polypeptide(L)' 'MFELIPINRKSKLREIRVVKVFLIFAFVLCLLILYIEYQKYGHINWKFVFITCLCVIWDFDLNKQVKHLKNNN' A
#
# COMPACT_ATOMS: atom_id res chain seq x y z
N MET A 1 -20.09 -20.44 21.92
CA MET A 1 -18.82 -19.69 21.79
C MET A 1 -18.56 -19.45 20.30
N PHE A 2 -19.30 -18.52 19.69
CA PHE A 2 -19.27 -18.28 18.24
C PHE A 2 -19.69 -16.82 18.02
N GLU A 3 -18.74 -15.89 18.04
CA GLU A 3 -18.96 -14.52 17.52
C GLU A 3 -17.69 -13.65 17.37
N LEU A 4 -16.48 -14.20 17.52
CA LEU A 4 -15.24 -13.42 17.31
C LEU A 4 -14.83 -13.27 15.83
N ILE A 5 -15.36 -14.09 14.92
CA ILE A 5 -14.98 -14.10 13.50
C ILE A 5 -15.52 -12.93 12.66
N PRO A 6 -16.77 -12.43 12.81
CA PRO A 6 -17.24 -11.29 12.00
C PRO A 6 -16.61 -9.96 12.45
N ILE A 7 -16.32 -9.81 13.75
CA ILE A 7 -15.63 -8.64 14.30
C ILE A 7 -14.23 -8.50 13.72
N ASN A 8 -13.49 -9.61 13.62
CA ASN A 8 -12.14 -9.60 13.08
C ASN A 8 -12.11 -9.32 11.57
N ARG A 9 -13.17 -9.64 10.82
CA ARG A 9 -13.24 -9.31 9.37
C ARG A 9 -13.45 -7.82 9.11
N LYS A 10 -14.35 -7.16 9.84
CA LYS A 10 -14.58 -5.71 9.70
C LYS A 10 -13.37 -4.89 10.17
N SER A 11 -12.69 -5.31 11.25
CA SER A 11 -11.44 -4.68 11.69
C SER A 11 -10.32 -4.88 10.67
N LYS A 12 -10.16 -6.09 10.11
CA LYS A 12 -9.12 -6.40 9.10
C LYS A 12 -9.32 -5.63 7.79
N LEU A 13 -10.57 -5.42 7.35
CA LEU A 13 -10.87 -4.52 6.21
C LEU A 13 -10.55 -3.05 6.51
N ARG A 14 -10.78 -2.58 7.75
CA ARG A 14 -10.36 -1.24 8.18
C ARG A 14 -8.84 -1.11 8.21
N GLU A 15 -8.15 -2.12 8.72
CA GLU A 15 -6.69 -2.17 8.77
C GLU A 15 -6.08 -2.10 7.37
N ILE A 16 -6.57 -2.90 6.42
CA ILE A 16 -6.14 -2.84 5.01
C ILE A 16 -6.38 -1.45 4.41
N ARG A 17 -7.50 -0.79 4.73
CA ARG A 17 -7.78 0.57 4.26
C ARG A 17 -6.77 1.59 4.83
N VAL A 18 -6.43 1.49 6.11
CA VAL A 18 -5.43 2.35 6.75
C VAL A 18 -4.05 2.12 6.14
N VAL A 19 -3.65 0.86 5.95
CA VAL A 19 -2.37 0.49 5.31
C VAL A 19 -2.32 1.03 3.87
N LYS A 20 -3.40 0.94 3.11
CA LYS A 20 -3.48 1.47 1.73
C LYS A 20 -3.26 2.99 1.70
N VAL A 21 -3.89 3.74 2.61
CA VAL A 21 -3.71 5.19 2.72
C VAL A 21 -2.28 5.55 3.17
N PHE A 22 -1.73 4.81 4.14
CA PHE A 22 -0.35 4.98 4.60
C PHE A 22 0.66 4.72 3.48
N LEU A 23 0.43 3.70 2.65
CA LEU A 23 1.24 3.37 1.49
C LEU A 23 1.24 4.51 0.47
N ILE A 24 0.08 5.10 0.16
CA ILE A 24 -0.05 6.25 -0.74
C ILE A 24 0.71 7.46 -0.18
N PHE A 25 0.62 7.71 1.13
CA PHE A 25 1.34 8.82 1.76
C PHE A 25 2.87 8.64 1.66
N ALA A 26 3.38 7.43 1.93
CA ALA A 26 4.80 7.10 1.77
C ALA A 26 5.26 7.22 0.30
N PHE A 27 4.39 6.85 -0.65
CA PHE A 27 4.66 6.97 -2.07
C PHE A 27 4.82 8.43 -2.52
N VAL A 28 3.93 9.32 -2.06
CA VAL A 28 4.01 10.76 -2.36
C VAL A 28 5.29 11.38 -1.77
N LEU A 29 5.67 11.00 -0.55
CA LEU A 29 6.93 11.41 0.06
C LEU A 29 8.15 10.97 -0.76
N CYS A 30 8.15 9.72 -1.25
CA CYS A 30 9.19 9.21 -2.13
C CYS A 30 9.29 10.00 -3.44
N LEU A 31 8.15 10.33 -4.08
CA LEU A 31 8.14 11.16 -5.29
C LEU A 31 8.68 12.56 -5.02
N LEU A 32 8.37 13.15 -3.85
CA LEU A 32 8.86 14.46 -3.48
C LEU A 32 10.40 14.48 -3.34
N ILE A 33 10.96 13.47 -2.68
CA ILE A 33 12.41 13.32 -2.54
C ILE A 33 13.05 13.09 -3.90
N LEU A 34 12.47 12.22 -4.73
CA LEU A 34 12.96 11.97 -6.09
C LEU A 34 12.92 13.22 -6.96
N TYR A 35 11.90 14.06 -6.82
CA TYR A 35 11.81 15.33 -7.54
C TYR A 35 12.95 16.29 -7.15
N ILE A 36 13.25 16.39 -5.86
CA ILE A 36 14.38 17.20 -5.36
C ILE A 36 15.71 16.63 -5.85
N GLU A 37 15.89 15.31 -5.81
CA GLU A 37 17.10 14.64 -6.30
C GLU A 37 17.27 14.83 -7.81
N TYR A 38 16.19 14.70 -8.58
CA TYR A 38 16.20 14.88 -10.03
C TYR A 38 16.58 16.31 -10.44
N GLN A 39 16.02 17.31 -9.75
CA GLN A 39 16.38 18.72 -9.94
C GLN A 39 17.85 19.00 -9.59
N LYS A 40 18.39 18.39 -8.52
CA LYS A 40 19.77 18.65 -8.07
C LYS A 40 20.85 17.89 -8.84
N TYR A 41 20.59 16.65 -9.21
CA TYR A 41 21.63 15.73 -9.71
C TYR A 41 21.42 15.30 -11.15
N GLY A 42 20.28 15.63 -11.78
CA GLY A 42 19.97 15.29 -13.17
C GLY A 42 19.84 13.79 -13.47
N HIS A 43 19.98 12.94 -12.45
CA HIS A 43 19.90 11.49 -12.54
C HIS A 43 18.72 10.96 -11.74
N ILE A 44 17.99 10.02 -12.36
CA ILE A 44 16.89 9.31 -11.70
C ILE A 44 17.49 8.22 -10.83
N ASN A 45 17.25 8.30 -9.53
CA ASN A 45 17.75 7.32 -8.58
C ASN A 45 16.88 6.04 -8.65
N TRP A 46 17.49 4.95 -9.14
CA TRP A 46 16.81 3.69 -9.46
C TRP A 46 16.14 3.03 -8.24
N LYS A 47 16.58 3.40 -7.02
CA LYS A 47 15.97 2.97 -5.75
C LYS A 47 14.49 3.34 -5.65
N PHE A 48 14.09 4.50 -6.15
CA PHE A 48 12.69 4.94 -6.09
C PHE A 48 11.80 4.25 -7.11
N VAL A 49 12.36 3.88 -8.27
CA VAL A 49 11.66 3.01 -9.24
C VAL A 49 11.36 1.68 -8.57
N PHE A 50 12.33 1.14 -7.82
CA PHE A 50 12.16 -0.11 -7.08
C PHE A 50 11.07 -0.02 -6.00
N ILE A 51 11.07 1.07 -5.22
CA ILE A 51 10.04 1.36 -4.21
C ILE A 51 8.66 1.48 -4.86
N THR A 52 8.58 2.15 -6.01
CA THR A 52 7.33 2.30 -6.76
C THR A 52 6.77 0.95 -7.20
N CYS A 53 7.60 0.08 -7.77
CA CYS A 53 7.20 -1.28 -8.15
C CYS A 53 6.74 -2.10 -6.93
N LEU A 54 7.47 -2.02 -5.82
CA LEU A 54 7.08 -2.69 -4.57
C LEU A 54 5.73 -2.21 -4.05
N CYS A 55 5.46 -0.89 -4.09
CA CYS A 55 4.16 -0.33 -3.71
C CYS A 55 3.02 -0.88 -4.58
N VAL A 56 3.21 -0.99 -5.90
CA VAL A 56 2.19 -1.54 -6.81
C VAL A 56 1.92 -3.02 -6.54
N ILE A 57 2.98 -3.82 -6.31
CA ILE A 57 2.85 -5.24 -5.95
C ILE A 57 2.10 -5.39 -4.63
N TRP A 58 2.44 -4.57 -3.64
CA TRP A 58 1.77 -4.58 -2.33
C TRP A 58 0.30 -4.15 -2.43
N ASP A 59 -0.01 -3.15 -3.25
CA ASP A 59 -1.40 -2.73 -3.50
C ASP A 59 -2.21 -3.86 -4.15
N PHE A 60 -1.61 -4.57 -5.11
CA PHE A 60 -2.23 -5.72 -5.77
C PHE A 60 -2.51 -6.86 -4.78
N ASP A 61 -1.55 -7.19 -3.92
CA ASP A 61 -1.73 -8.22 -2.89
C ASP A 61 -2.82 -7.83 -1.88
N LEU A 62 -2.79 -6.59 -1.37
CA LEU A 62 -3.85 -6.07 -0.49
C LEU A 62 -5.22 -6.13 -1.16
N ASN A 63 -5.32 -5.79 -2.45
CA ASN A 63 -6.57 -5.83 -3.18
C ASN A 63 -7.08 -7.28 -3.38
N LYS A 64 -6.16 -8.23 -3.58
CA LYS A 64 -6.47 -9.67 -3.62
C LYS A 64 -6.97 -10.17 -2.26
N GLN A 65 -6.34 -9.76 -1.16
CA GLN A 65 -6.80 -10.09 0.19
C GLN A 65 -8.19 -9.53 0.48
N VAL A 66 -8.49 -8.29 0.06
CA VAL A 66 -9.83 -7.69 0.17
C VAL A 66 -10.86 -8.47 -0.64
N LYS A 67 -10.54 -8.85 -1.89
CA LYS A 67 -11.42 -9.68 -2.72
C LYS A 67 -11.70 -11.04 -2.08
N HIS A 68 -10.69 -11.74 -1.57
CA HIS A 68 -10.89 -13.01 -0.86
C HIS A 68 -11.77 -12.84 0.39
N LEU A 69 -11.55 -11.79 1.17
CA LEU A 69 -12.37 -11.48 2.35
C LEU A 69 -13.83 -11.16 2.00
N LYS A 70 -14.08 -10.58 0.82
CA LYS A 70 -15.42 -10.24 0.32
C LYS A 70 -16.15 -11.42 -0.32
N ASN A 71 -15.43 -12.36 -0.96
CA ASN A 71 -16.00 -13.47 -1.73
C ASN A 71 -16.22 -14.75 -0.91
N ASN A 72 -15.64 -14.85 0.30
CA ASN A 72 -15.91 -15.94 1.26
C ASN A 72 -17.20 -15.66 2.09
N ASN A 73 -18.23 -15.17 1.40
CA ASN A 73 -19.48 -14.67 1.96
C ASN A 73 -20.67 -15.39 1.33
#